data_AF-A0A850GA39-F1
#
_entry.id   AF-A0A850GA39-F1
#
_cell.length_a   1.000
_cell.length_b   1.000
_cell.length_c   1.000
_cell.angle_alpha   90.00
_cell.angle_beta   90.00
_cell.angle_gamma   90.00
#
_symmetry.space_group_name_H-M   'P 1'
#
loop_
_entity.id
_entity.type
_entity.pdbx_description
1 polymer ?
#
loop_
_entity_poly.entity_id
_entity_poly.type
_entity_poly.pdbx_seq_one_letter_code
_entity_poly.pdbx_strand_id
1 'polypeptide(L)'
;MSESSQPTLYPILRWSVPVHALLPALIALAVAQGGELGEAVSMWSWVGIHVLFPVALVLSYPWWRGRGDQLAAVLIINHAVTFAVGVALISWW
;
A
#
# COMPACT_ATOMS: atom_id res chain seq x y z
N MET A 1 -11.42 -9.21 34.71
CA MET A 1 -10.34 -8.93 33.73
C MET A 1 -11.04 -8.74 32.40
N SER A 2 -11.08 -7.50 31.89
CA SER A 2 -11.73 -7.20 30.61
C SER A 2 -10.91 -7.84 29.49
N GLU A 3 -11.49 -8.75 28.73
CA GLU A 3 -10.88 -9.27 27.50
C GLU A 3 -10.59 -8.08 26.60
N SER A 4 -9.32 -7.70 26.51
CA SER A 4 -8.86 -6.71 25.55
C SER A 4 -9.14 -7.30 24.17
N SER A 5 -10.20 -6.81 23.55
CA SER A 5 -10.55 -7.14 22.17
C SER A 5 -9.32 -6.79 21.35
N GLN A 6 -8.55 -7.81 20.97
CA GLN A 6 -7.36 -7.63 20.15
C GLN A 6 -7.79 -6.79 18.95
N PRO A 7 -7.21 -5.60 18.71
CA PRO A 7 -7.52 -4.87 17.50
C PRO A 7 -7.25 -5.81 16.33
N THR A 8 -8.31 -6.17 15.63
CA THR A 8 -8.23 -7.08 14.50
C THR A 8 -7.57 -6.34 13.35
N LEU A 9 -6.73 -7.01 12.56
CA LEU A 9 -6.10 -6.40 11.38
C LEU A 9 -7.12 -6.06 10.29
N TYR A 10 -8.26 -6.76 10.31
CA TYR A 10 -9.31 -6.73 9.31
C TYR A 10 -9.81 -5.31 8.96
N PRO A 11 -10.09 -4.38 9.90
CA PRO A 11 -10.61 -3.06 9.58
C PRO A 11 -9.60 -2.16 8.85
N ILE A 12 -8.30 -2.44 8.97
CA ILE A 12 -7.23 -1.71 8.29
C ILE A 12 -6.97 -2.35 6.92
N LEU A 13 -6.91 -3.69 6.88
CA LEU A 13 -6.69 -4.43 5.63
C LEU A 13 -7.83 -4.23 4.64
N ARG A 14 -9.09 -4.17 5.09
CA ARG A 14 -10.25 -3.95 4.20
C ARG A 14 -10.17 -2.67 3.37
N TRP A 15 -9.44 -1.66 3.83
CA TRP A 15 -9.29 -0.38 3.13
C TRP A 15 -7.91 -0.23 2.49
N SER A 16 -6.85 -0.66 3.16
CA SER A 16 -5.49 -0.52 2.63
C SER A 16 -5.23 -1.43 1.43
N VAL A 17 -5.73 -2.67 1.45
CA VAL A 17 -5.48 -3.66 0.38
C VAL A 17 -6.10 -3.23 -0.96
N PRO A 18 -7.38 -2.82 -1.05
CA PRO A 18 -7.94 -2.33 -2.31
C PRO A 18 -7.18 -1.12 -2.88
N VAL A 19 -6.72 -0.20 -2.03
CA VAL A 19 -5.92 0.96 -2.45
C VAL A 19 -4.58 0.51 -3.05
N HIS A 20 -3.90 -0.42 -2.39
CA HIS A 20 -2.62 -0.99 -2.84
C HIS A 20 -2.74 -1.85 -4.10
N ALA A 21 -3.90 -2.46 -4.33
CA ALA A 21 -4.22 -3.15 -5.58
C ALA A 21 -4.55 -2.16 -6.71
N LEU A 22 -5.26 -1.07 -6.42
CA LEU A 22 -5.70 -0.10 -7.42
C LEU A 22 -4.56 0.79 -7.93
N LEU A 23 -3.62 1.16 -7.07
CA LEU A 23 -2.51 2.07 -7.41
C LEU A 23 -1.71 1.61 -8.63
N PRO A 24 -1.21 0.36 -8.72
CA PRO A 24 -0.52 -0.14 -9.92
C PRO A 24 -1.35 -0.04 -11.20
N ALA A 25 -2.66 -0.30 -11.13
CA ALA A 25 -3.55 -0.22 -12.29
C ALA A 25 -3.70 1.23 -12.78
N LEU A 26 -3.81 2.20 -11.87
CA LEU A 26 -3.85 3.63 -12.20
C LEU A 26 -2.53 4.11 -12.81
N ILE A 27 -1.39 3.63 -12.30
CA ILE A 27 -0.07 3.92 -12.89
C ILE A 27 -0.01 3.37 -14.32
N ALA A 28 -0.37 2.11 -14.52
CA ALA A 28 -0.35 1.48 -15.84
C ALA A 28 -1.24 2.25 -16.83
N LEU A 29 -2.42 2.68 -16.40
CA LEU A 29 -3.32 3.50 -17.21
C LEU A 29 -2.70 4.87 -17.57
N ALA A 30 -2.09 5.55 -16.60
CA ALA A 30 -1.46 6.85 -16.83
C ALA A 30 -0.24 6.75 -17.77
N VAL A 31 0.58 5.70 -17.61
CA VAL A 31 1.71 5.41 -18.51
C VAL A 31 1.21 5.09 -19.92
N ALA A 32 0.10 4.36 -20.06
CA ALA A 32 -0.50 4.04 -21.36
C ALA A 32 -0.95 5.29 -22.14
N GLN A 33 -1.32 6.37 -21.44
CA GLN A 33 -1.70 7.63 -22.07
C GLN A 33 -0.49 8.45 -22.56
N GLY A 34 0.72 8.11 -22.09
CA GLY A 34 1.97 8.75 -22.48
C GLY A 34 2.12 10.20 -22.03
N GLY A 35 3.23 10.82 -22.47
CA GLY A 35 3.54 12.23 -22.21
C GLY A 35 3.95 12.55 -20.76
N GLU A 36 4.13 13.83 -20.48
CA GLU A 36 4.64 14.33 -19.19
C GLU A 36 3.74 13.94 -18.00
N LEU A 37 2.43 13.78 -18.23
CA LEU A 37 1.49 13.37 -17.19
C LEU A 37 1.71 11.91 -16.76
N GLY A 38 1.98 11.00 -17.70
CA GLY A 38 2.23 9.60 -17.39
C GLY A 38 3.51 9.40 -16.58
N GLU A 39 4.57 10.14 -16.93
CA GLU A 39 5.83 10.14 -16.19
C GLU A 39 5.66 10.70 -14.77
N ALA A 40 4.97 11.84 -14.63
CA ALA A 40 4.69 12.43 -13.33
C ALA A 40 3.86 11.49 -12.44
N VAL A 41 2.79 10.88 -12.97
CA VAL A 41 1.96 9.94 -12.20
C VAL A 41 2.74 8.70 -11.77
N SER A 42 3.58 8.16 -12.66
CA SER A 42 4.46 7.03 -12.34
C SER A 42 5.43 7.36 -11.20
N MET A 43 6.12 8.50 -11.31
CA MET A 43 7.06 8.98 -10.28
C MET A 43 6.35 9.22 -8.94
N TRP A 44 5.24 9.96 -8.93
CA TRP A 44 4.50 10.27 -7.70
C TRP A 44 3.91 9.03 -7.04
N SER A 45 3.48 8.04 -7.82
CA SER A 45 2.97 6.79 -7.28
C SER A 45 4.09 5.92 -6.70
N TRP A 46 5.26 5.89 -7.34
CA TRP A 46 6.43 5.22 -6.78
C TRP A 46 6.84 5.85 -5.44
N VAL A 47 6.92 7.18 -5.37
CA VAL A 47 7.19 7.92 -4.13
C VAL A 47 6.10 7.68 -3.09
N GLY A 48 4.83 7.67 -3.48
CA GLY A 48 3.70 7.40 -2.59
C GLY A 48 3.80 6.04 -1.90
N ILE A 49 4.08 4.99 -2.67
CA ILE A 49 4.15 3.61 -2.17
C ILE A 49 5.45 3.34 -1.39
N HIS A 50 6.59 3.83 -1.85
CA HIS A 50 7.91 3.44 -1.30
C HIS A 50 8.47 4.43 -0.27
N VAL A 51 7.94 5.66 -0.22
CA VAL A 51 8.40 6.69 0.72
C VAL A 51 7.29 7.13 1.64
N LEU A 52 6.18 7.64 1.09
CA LEU A 52 5.11 8.22 1.92
C LEU A 52 4.40 7.16 2.77
N PHE A 53 4.15 5.97 2.22
CA PHE A 53 3.49 4.91 2.97
C PHE A 53 4.35 4.41 4.15
N PRO A 54 5.64 4.05 4.01
CA PRO A 54 6.50 3.74 5.14
C PRO A 54 6.62 4.87 6.17
N VAL A 55 6.72 6.13 5.72
CA VAL A 55 6.74 7.29 6.64
C VAL A 55 5.45 7.38 7.44
N ALA A 56 4.29 7.31 6.79
CA ALA A 56 2.99 7.30 7.48
C ALA A 56 2.89 6.13 8.47
N LEU A 57 3.44 4.97 8.11
CA LEU A 57 3.51 3.78 8.95
C LEU A 57 4.34 4.03 10.23
N VAL A 58 5.56 4.57 10.08
CA VAL A 58 6.46 4.91 11.20
C VAL A 58 5.82 5.95 12.10
N LEU A 59 5.27 7.03 11.53
CA LEU A 59 4.55 8.06 12.27
C LEU A 59 3.33 7.48 12.99
N SER A 60 2.72 6.43 12.44
CA SER A 60 1.58 5.78 13.06
C SER A 60 1.95 4.88 14.25
N TYR A 61 3.20 4.43 14.37
CA TYR A 61 3.64 3.43 15.36
C TYR A 61 3.16 3.68 16.80
N PRO A 62 3.19 4.91 17.35
CA PRO A 62 2.65 5.17 18.70
C PRO A 62 1.18 4.78 18.87
N TRP A 63 0.34 4.94 17.82
CA TRP A 63 -1.08 4.55 17.86
C TRP A 63 -1.29 3.03 17.87
N TRP A 64 -0.27 2.24 17.48
CA TRP A 64 -0.29 0.78 17.56
C TRP A 64 0.06 0.25 18.94
N ARG A 65 0.37 1.12 19.92
CA ARG A 65 0.66 0.75 21.31
C ARG A 65 1.75 -0.32 21.43
N GLY A 66 2.78 -0.23 20.59
CA GLY A 66 3.89 -1.19 20.56
C GLY A 66 3.61 -2.50 19.83
N ARG A 67 2.45 -2.66 19.16
CA ARG A 67 2.11 -3.84 18.34
C ARG A 67 2.77 -3.76 16.95
N GLY A 68 4.10 -3.74 16.95
CA GLY A 68 4.92 -3.63 15.74
C GLY A 68 4.81 -4.84 14.81
N ASP A 69 4.50 -6.01 15.35
CA ASP A 69 4.19 -7.24 14.62
C ASP A 69 3.01 -7.06 13.65
N GLN A 70 1.97 -6.38 14.10
CA GLN A 70 0.76 -6.15 13.31
C GLN A 70 0.93 -5.05 12.29
N LEU A 71 1.67 -4.01 12.66
CA LEU A 71 2.12 -2.99 11.74
C LEU A 71 2.94 -3.62 10.59
N ALA A 72 3.88 -4.51 10.92
CA ALA A 72 4.66 -5.25 9.94
C ALA A 72 3.79 -6.16 9.06
N ALA A 73 2.81 -6.86 9.64
CA ALA A 73 1.87 -7.68 8.88
C ALA A 73 1.06 -6.86 7.86
N VAL A 74 0.55 -5.68 8.26
CA VAL A 74 -0.15 -4.77 7.34
C VAL A 74 0.75 -4.31 6.20
N LEU A 75 2.02 -3.99 6.49
CA LEU A 75 2.98 -3.60 5.46
C LEU A 75 3.24 -4.74 4.49
N ILE A 76 3.55 -5.95 4.99
CA ILE A 76 3.86 -7.13 4.16
C ILE A 76 2.69 -7.46 3.24
N ILE A 77 1.46 -7.49 3.77
CA ILE A 77 0.27 -7.82 2.98
C ILE A 77 0.06 -6.79 1.87
N ASN A 78 0.12 -5.49 2.20
CA ASN A 78 -0.07 -4.44 1.20
C ASN A 78 1.03 -4.44 0.13
N HIS A 79 2.30 -4.64 0.52
CA HIS A 79 3.41 -4.76 -0.44
C HIS A 79 3.26 -5.98 -1.34
N ALA A 80 2.91 -7.14 -0.79
CA ALA A 80 2.70 -8.35 -1.58
C ALA A 80 1.59 -8.17 -2.62
N VAL A 81 0.49 -7.49 -2.25
CA VAL A 81 -0.61 -7.19 -3.17
C VAL A 81 -0.18 -6.21 -4.26
N THR A 82 0.44 -5.08 -3.91
CA THR A 82 0.95 -4.11 -4.88
C THR A 82 1.95 -4.76 -5.84
N PHE A 83 2.85 -5.59 -5.33
CA PHE A 83 3.84 -6.31 -6.14
C PHE A 83 3.16 -7.31 -7.08
N ALA A 84 2.23 -8.13 -6.58
CA ALA A 84 1.52 -9.11 -7.39
C ALA A 84 0.73 -8.45 -8.53
N VAL A 85 0.00 -7.36 -8.25
CA VAL A 85 -0.73 -6.62 -9.28
C VAL A 85 0.24 -5.95 -10.26
N GLY A 86 1.33 -5.34 -9.77
CA GLY A 86 2.36 -4.74 -10.62
C GLY A 86 2.98 -5.75 -11.60
N VAL A 87 3.37 -6.93 -11.10
CA VAL A 87 3.91 -8.02 -11.93
C VAL A 87 2.87 -8.52 -12.93
N ALA A 88 1.62 -8.69 -12.52
CA ALA A 88 0.54 -9.12 -13.42
C ALA A 88 0.31 -8.11 -14.56
N LEU A 89 0.33 -6.81 -14.26
CA LEU A 89 0.17 -5.75 -15.26
C LEU A 89 1.36 -5.70 -16.23
N ILE A 90 2.60 -5.83 -15.72
CA ILE A 90 3.81 -5.86 -16.57
C ILE A 90 3.83 -7.10 -17.47
N SER A 91 3.39 -8.25 -16.96
CA SER A 91 3.41 -9.51 -17.72
C SER A 91 2.31 -9.59 -18.79
N TRP A 92 1.31 -8.72 -18.70
CA TRP A 92 0.20 -8.64 -19.64
C TRP A 92 0.48 -7.70 -20.83
N TRP A 93 1.45 -6.80 -20.68
CA TRP A 93 1.94 -5.90 -21.73
C TRP A 93 3.07 -6.55 -22.53
#